data_AF-A0A7T6Z8B4-F1
#
_entry.id   AF-A0A7T6Z8B4-F1
#
_cell.length_a   1.000
_cell.length_b   1.000
_cell.length_c   1.000
_cell.angle_alpha   90.00
_cell.angle_beta   90.00
_cell.angle_gamma   90.00
#
_symmetry.space_group_name_H-M   'P 1'
#
loop_
_entity.id
_entity.type
_entity.pdbx_description
1 polymer ?
#
loop_
_entity_poly.entity_id
_entity_poly.type
_entity_poly.pdbx_seq_one_letter_code
_entity_poly.pdbx_strand_id
1 'polypeptide(L)'
;MKEIYVSQLIENAIEQLRTFNFKPSTIAAYEHRSFNPIREFFDEREEKLYSTELSVTFLTVTNRLFELQQISAKTKRFREKGVYVLDELYLTGCLVWKMRSTGKCNVTLCQDTKIDFLR
;
A
#
# COMPACT_ATOMS: atom_id res chain seq x y z
N MET A 1 11.14 8.21 -13.22
CA MET A 1 9.97 7.56 -12.59
C MET A 1 10.02 6.08 -12.92
N LYS A 2 9.56 5.19 -12.04
CA LYS A 2 9.42 3.77 -12.39
C LYS A 2 8.13 3.60 -13.19
N GLU A 3 8.22 3.06 -14.38
CA GLU A 3 7.01 2.70 -15.14
C GLU A 3 6.54 1.33 -14.63
N ILE A 4 5.45 1.33 -13.85
CA ILE A 4 4.83 0.11 -13.35
C ILE A 4 3.32 0.23 -13.46
N TYR A 5 2.68 -0.84 -13.94
CA TYR A 5 1.23 -0.90 -14.01
C TYR A 5 0.62 -0.94 -12.62
N VAL A 6 -0.54 -0.28 -12.44
CA VAL A 6 -1.28 -0.28 -11.17
C VAL A 6 -1.61 -1.70 -10.72
N SER A 7 -2.03 -2.57 -11.65
CA SER A 7 -2.32 -3.98 -11.37
C SER A 7 -1.11 -4.73 -10.84
N GLN A 8 0.04 -4.59 -11.49
CA GLN A 8 1.30 -5.22 -11.07
C GLN A 8 1.76 -4.73 -9.70
N LEU A 9 1.63 -3.43 -9.43
CA LEU A 9 1.98 -2.87 -8.13
C LEU A 9 1.06 -3.41 -7.01
N ILE A 10 -0.23 -3.56 -7.29
CA ILE A 10 -1.21 -4.15 -6.35
C ILE A 10 -0.91 -5.64 -6.12
N GLU A 11 -0.60 -6.39 -7.16
CA GLU A 11 -0.21 -7.81 -7.05
C GLU A 11 1.04 -7.95 -6.15
N ASN A 12 2.08 -7.16 -6.43
CA ASN A 12 3.30 -7.14 -5.61
C ASN A 12 3.00 -6.75 -4.15
N ALA A 13 2.11 -5.78 -3.92
CA ALA A 13 1.70 -5.39 -2.57
C ALA A 13 0.98 -6.53 -1.84
N ILE A 14 0.07 -7.24 -2.50
CA ILE A 14 -0.64 -8.38 -1.93
C ILE A 14 0.34 -9.51 -1.58
N GLU A 15 1.29 -9.81 -2.48
CA GLU A 15 2.32 -10.82 -2.23
C GLU A 15 3.17 -10.47 -1.02
N GLN A 16 3.65 -9.22 -0.92
CA GLN A 16 4.42 -8.79 0.25
C GLN A 16 3.58 -8.79 1.53
N LEU A 17 2.31 -8.36 1.49
CA LEU A 17 1.44 -8.41 2.66
C LEU A 17 1.21 -9.86 3.16
N ARG A 18 1.17 -10.86 2.27
CA ARG A 18 1.07 -12.27 2.66
C ARG A 18 2.28 -12.75 3.47
N THR A 19 3.46 -12.15 3.27
CA THR A 19 4.66 -12.49 4.05
C THR A 19 4.59 -12.01 5.51
N PHE A 20 3.71 -11.06 5.83
CA PHE A 20 3.55 -10.51 7.18
C PHE A 20 2.65 -11.34 8.12
N ASN A 21 2.42 -12.63 7.81
CA ASN A 21 1.59 -13.54 8.61
C ASN A 21 0.17 -13.00 8.91
N PHE A 22 -0.40 -12.21 8.02
CA PHE A 22 -1.79 -11.77 8.14
C PHE A 22 -2.77 -12.91 7.92
N LYS A 23 -3.91 -12.83 8.61
CA LYS A 23 -5.03 -13.71 8.32
C LYS A 23 -5.51 -13.51 6.88
N PRO A 24 -5.96 -14.55 6.17
CA PRO A 24 -6.49 -14.42 4.82
C PRO A 24 -7.59 -13.35 4.71
N SER A 25 -8.44 -13.21 5.73
CA SER A 25 -9.48 -12.18 5.80
C SER A 25 -8.94 -10.75 5.86
N THR A 26 -7.75 -10.55 6.45
CA THR A 26 -7.06 -9.26 6.45
C THR A 26 -6.52 -8.94 5.06
N ILE A 27 -5.92 -9.92 4.38
CA ILE A 27 -5.45 -9.75 2.99
C ILE A 27 -6.63 -9.42 2.06
N ALA A 28 -7.73 -10.18 2.14
CA ALA A 28 -8.95 -9.91 1.38
C ALA A 28 -9.52 -8.51 1.68
N ALA A 29 -9.42 -8.04 2.92
CA ALA A 29 -9.84 -6.68 3.26
C ALA A 29 -8.97 -5.62 2.59
N TYR A 30 -7.65 -5.82 2.48
CA TYR A 30 -6.78 -4.94 1.70
C TYR A 30 -7.15 -4.98 0.22
N GLU A 31 -7.29 -6.16 -0.36
CA GLU A 31 -7.64 -6.33 -1.77
C GLU A 31 -8.94 -5.61 -2.13
N HIS A 32 -10.02 -5.88 -1.41
CA HIS A 32 -11.35 -5.34 -1.75
C HIS A 32 -11.59 -3.90 -1.26
N ARG A 33 -11.04 -3.53 -0.09
CA ARG A 33 -11.41 -2.25 0.57
C ARG A 33 -10.33 -1.18 0.45
N SER A 34 -9.11 -1.58 0.15
CA SER A 34 -7.99 -0.66 -0.07
C SER A 34 -7.62 -0.57 -1.54
N PHE A 35 -7.24 -1.69 -2.17
CA PHE A 35 -6.65 -1.68 -3.50
C PHE A 35 -7.68 -1.59 -4.63
N ASN A 36 -8.80 -2.29 -4.54
CA ASN A 36 -9.82 -2.24 -5.60
C ASN A 36 -10.34 -0.82 -5.87
N PRO A 37 -10.67 0.02 -4.87
CA PRO A 37 -11.07 1.41 -5.11
C PRO A 37 -9.96 2.27 -5.74
N ILE A 38 -8.69 1.96 -5.48
CA ILE A 38 -7.56 2.67 -6.09
C ILE A 38 -7.45 2.27 -7.56
N ARG A 39 -7.51 0.97 -7.86
CA ARG A 39 -7.51 0.47 -9.24
C ARG A 39 -8.65 1.07 -10.04
N GLU A 40 -9.88 1.03 -9.53
CA GLU A 40 -11.06 1.61 -10.18
C GLU A 40 -10.86 3.11 -10.47
N PHE A 41 -10.27 3.86 -9.53
CA PHE A 41 -10.01 5.29 -9.71
C PHE A 41 -9.03 5.60 -10.86
N PHE A 42 -8.01 4.75 -11.03
CA PHE A 42 -7.04 4.84 -12.12
C PHE A 42 -7.66 4.41 -13.45
N ASP A 43 -8.41 3.31 -13.45
CA ASP A 43 -9.13 2.81 -14.63
C ASP A 43 -10.16 3.83 -15.15
N GLU A 44 -10.92 4.49 -14.27
CA GLU A 44 -11.86 5.57 -14.60
C GLU A 44 -11.19 6.78 -15.29
N ARG A 45 -9.87 6.93 -15.14
CA ARG A 45 -9.07 8.00 -15.74
C ARG A 45 -8.25 7.53 -16.94
N GLU A 46 -8.43 6.27 -17.34
CA GLU A 46 -7.64 5.63 -18.40
C GLU A 46 -6.13 5.58 -18.08
N GLU A 47 -5.77 5.69 -16.80
CA GLU A 47 -4.40 5.76 -16.31
C GLU A 47 -3.92 4.37 -15.87
N LYS A 48 -3.13 3.71 -16.71
CA LYS A 48 -2.67 2.33 -16.46
C LYS A 48 -1.41 2.26 -15.60
N LEU A 49 -0.61 3.33 -15.59
CA LEU A 49 0.65 3.41 -14.86
C LEU A 49 0.43 4.07 -13.50
N TYR A 50 1.10 3.54 -12.49
CA TYR A 50 1.03 4.13 -11.16
C TYR A 50 1.82 5.44 -11.08
N SER A 51 1.21 6.47 -10.49
CA SER A 51 1.87 7.72 -10.15
C SER A 51 1.44 8.18 -8.75
N THR A 52 2.39 8.74 -8.00
CA THR A 52 2.12 9.29 -6.66
C THR A 52 1.26 10.54 -6.73
N GLU A 53 1.27 11.26 -7.86
CA GLU A 53 0.38 12.40 -8.07
C GLU A 53 -1.08 11.94 -8.09
N LEU A 54 -1.38 10.89 -8.85
CA LEU A 54 -2.75 10.41 -8.98
C LEU A 54 -3.23 9.68 -7.71
N SER A 55 -2.32 9.03 -6.97
CA SER A 55 -2.64 8.49 -5.64
C SER A 55 -2.99 9.60 -4.63
N VAL A 56 -2.30 10.76 -4.69
CA VAL A 56 -2.65 11.95 -3.89
C VAL A 56 -4.01 12.53 -4.32
N THR A 57 -4.31 12.56 -5.63
CA THR A 57 -5.65 12.95 -6.10
C THR A 57 -6.73 12.03 -5.54
N PHE A 58 -6.50 10.71 -5.54
CA PHE A 58 -7.42 9.74 -4.94
C PHE A 58 -7.64 9.99 -3.44
N LEU A 59 -6.59 10.34 -2.69
CA LEU A 59 -6.71 10.73 -1.28
C LEU A 59 -7.54 12.01 -1.10
N THR A 60 -7.35 12.98 -1.99
CA THR A 60 -8.13 14.23 -1.98
C THR A 60 -9.63 13.95 -2.20
N VAL A 61 -9.95 13.12 -3.19
CA VAL A 61 -11.34 12.67 -3.45
C VAL A 61 -11.87 11.89 -2.25
N THR A 62 -11.09 10.98 -1.68
CA THR A 62 -11.48 10.20 -0.50
C THR A 62 -11.77 11.08 0.71
N ASN A 63 -10.94 12.11 0.96
CA ASN A 63 -11.19 13.09 2.01
C ASN A 63 -12.50 13.85 1.77
N ARG A 64 -12.73 14.28 0.52
CA ARG A 64 -13.96 14.98 0.17
C ARG A 64 -15.21 14.12 0.39
N LEU A 65 -15.18 12.86 -0.04
CA LEU A 65 -16.28 11.90 0.19
C LEU A 65 -16.55 11.69 1.68
N PHE A 66 -15.51 11.71 2.52
CA PHE A 66 -15.66 11.61 3.97
C PHE A 66 -16.28 12.86 4.59
N GLU A 67 -15.83 14.05 4.19
CA GLU A 67 -16.41 15.33 4.64
C GLU A 67 -17.90 15.44 4.29
N LEU A 68 -18.27 14.94 3.11
CA LEU A 68 -19.66 14.87 2.64
C LEU A 68 -20.45 13.72 3.28
N GLN A 69 -19.88 12.98 4.23
CA GLN A 69 -20.47 11.83 4.92
C GLN A 69 -20.90 10.69 3.99
N GLN A 70 -20.36 10.62 2.77
CA GLN A 70 -20.66 9.58 1.78
C GLN A 70 -19.88 8.29 2.04
N ILE A 71 -18.79 8.36 2.82
CA ILE A 71 -18.05 7.19 3.27
C ILE A 71 -17.80 7.25 4.77
N SER A 72 -17.74 6.08 5.41
CA SER A 72 -17.39 5.98 6.83
C SER A 72 -15.91 6.29 7.08
N ALA A 73 -15.58 6.68 8.32
CA ALA A 73 -14.19 6.82 8.77
C ALA A 73 -13.39 5.52 8.59
N LYS A 74 -14.04 4.35 8.71
CA LYS A 74 -13.40 3.05 8.47
C LYS A 74 -13.04 2.88 7.00
N THR A 75 -13.92 3.27 6.08
CA THR A 75 -13.65 3.23 4.63
C THR A 75 -12.51 4.16 4.26
N LYS A 76 -12.53 5.41 4.75
CA LYS A 76 -11.44 6.38 4.59
C LYS A 76 -10.09 5.79 5.00
N ARG A 77 -9.99 5.25 6.22
CA ARG A 77 -8.75 4.65 6.73
C ARG A 77 -8.24 3.49 5.88
N PHE A 78 -9.11 2.66 5.32
CA PHE A 78 -8.70 1.56 4.44
C PHE A 78 -8.13 2.10 3.12
N ARG A 79 -8.77 3.10 2.52
CA ARG A 79 -8.27 3.75 1.30
C ARG A 79 -6.92 4.43 1.52
N GLU A 80 -6.78 5.18 2.62
CA GLU A 80 -5.50 5.80 3.02
C GLU A 80 -4.39 4.77 3.20
N LYS A 81 -4.67 3.69 3.93
CA LYS A 81 -3.71 2.58 4.09
C LYS A 81 -3.31 1.98 2.74
N GLY A 82 -4.25 1.82 1.82
CA GLY A 82 -3.98 1.31 0.47
C GLY A 82 -2.96 2.18 -0.25
N VAL A 83 -3.18 3.49 -0.27
CA VAL A 83 -2.24 4.44 -0.89
C VAL A 83 -0.88 4.38 -0.20
N TYR A 84 -0.82 4.35 1.13
CA TYR A 84 0.46 4.25 1.83
C TYR A 84 1.23 2.98 1.50
N VAL A 85 0.57 1.82 1.38
CA VAL A 85 1.22 0.58 0.91
C VAL A 85 1.80 0.81 -0.49
N LEU A 86 0.98 1.28 -1.42
CA LEU A 86 1.37 1.36 -2.83
C LEU A 86 2.45 2.42 -3.05
N ASP A 87 2.36 3.57 -2.40
CA ASP A 87 3.38 4.62 -2.47
C ASP A 87 4.71 4.15 -1.87
N GLU A 88 4.70 3.49 -0.69
CA GLU A 88 5.92 2.94 -0.08
C GLU A 88 6.57 1.94 -1.03
N LEU A 89 5.79 1.00 -1.57
CA LEU A 89 6.28 -0.03 -2.48
C LEU A 89 6.80 0.58 -3.79
N TYR A 90 6.09 1.55 -4.36
CA TYR A 90 6.49 2.23 -5.58
C TYR A 90 7.82 2.97 -5.42
N LEU A 91 7.96 3.72 -4.32
CA LEU A 91 9.12 4.57 -4.04
C LEU A 91 10.35 3.77 -3.63
N THR A 92 10.18 2.73 -2.81
CA THR A 92 11.30 2.01 -2.19
C THR A 92 11.56 0.64 -2.80
N GLY A 93 10.56 0.04 -3.46
CA GLY A 93 10.62 -1.34 -3.97
C GLY A 93 10.28 -2.40 -2.93
N CYS A 94 10.06 -2.06 -1.67
CA CYS A 94 9.69 -3.01 -0.62
C CYS A 94 8.77 -2.38 0.43
N LEU A 95 7.95 -3.20 1.10
CA LEU A 95 7.18 -2.78 2.25
C LEU A 95 8.02 -2.95 3.51
N VAL A 96 8.41 -1.84 4.14
CA VAL A 96 9.16 -1.85 5.39
C VAL A 96 8.23 -1.70 6.59
N TRP A 97 6.92 -1.63 6.35
CA TRP A 97 5.85 -1.45 7.33
C TRP A 97 6.16 -2.11 8.67
N LYS A 98 6.71 -1.32 9.60
CA LYS A 98 7.03 -1.75 10.98
C LYS A 98 5.72 -1.94 11.72
N MET A 99 5.12 -3.13 11.64
CA MET A 99 4.20 -3.54 12.68
C MET A 99 5.01 -3.61 13.98
N ARG A 100 4.65 -2.76 14.96
CA ARG A 100 5.07 -3.02 16.33
C ARG A 100 4.66 -4.45 16.65
N SER A 101 5.62 -5.30 16.96
CA SER A 101 5.37 -6.67 17.40
C SER A 101 4.49 -6.61 18.65
N THR A 102 3.20 -6.89 18.50
CA THR A 102 2.35 -7.17 19.67
C THR A 102 2.72 -8.56 20.18
N GLY A 103 3.68 -8.59 21.11
CA GLY A 103 4.12 -9.80 21.82
C GLY A 103 5.38 -10.43 21.25
N LYS A 104 6.44 -10.42 22.08
CA LYS A 104 7.70 -11.20 22.00
C LYS A 104 7.96 -11.93 20.67
N CYS A 105 8.56 -11.22 19.72
CA CYS A 105 9.15 -11.87 18.54
C CYS A 105 10.66 -11.97 18.75
N ASN A 106 11.14 -13.15 19.15
CA ASN A 106 12.54 -13.55 18.99
C ASN A 106 12.72 -14.02 17.54
N VAL A 107 12.79 -13.09 16.60
CA VAL A 107 13.26 -13.41 15.24
C VAL A 107 14.18 -12.29 14.79
N THR A 108 15.47 -12.56 14.94
CA THR A 108 16.55 -11.79 14.31
C THR A 108 16.54 -12.13 12.82
N LEU A 109 15.97 -11.28 11.97
CA LEU A 109 16.21 -11.34 10.53
C LEU A 109 16.22 -9.92 9.96
N CYS A 110 17.43 -9.36 9.95
CA CYS A 110 18.00 -8.51 8.91
C CYS A 110 19.48 -8.33 9.26
N GLN A 111 20.27 -9.37 9.01
CA GLN A 111 21.69 -9.22 8.77
C GLN A 111 21.92 -9.67 7.33
N ASP A 112 22.21 -8.71 6.46
CA ASP A 112 23.44 -8.67 5.67
C ASP A 112 23.24 -7.91 4.36
N THR A 113 23.59 -6.63 4.40
CA THR A 113 24.55 -6.09 3.44
C THR A 113 25.42 -5.10 4.18
N LYS A 114 26.58 -5.57 4.65
CA LYS A 114 27.74 -4.72 4.88
C LYS A 114 28.05 -4.04 3.55
N ILE A 115 27.92 -2.73 3.49
CA ILE A 115 28.67 -1.92 2.54
C ILE A 115 29.87 -1.42 3.32
N ASP A 116 31.01 -2.07 3.09
CA ASP A 116 32.31 -1.59 3.52
C ASP A 116 32.58 -0.24 2.85
N PHE A 117 32.55 0.84 3.62
CA PHE A 117 33.24 2.08 3.26
C PHE A 117 34.55 2.13 4.04
N LEU A 118 35.60 1.60 3.41
CA LEU A 118 37.00 1.92 3.70
C LEU A 118 37.56 2.70 2.51
N ARG A 119 37.53 4.03 2.60
CA ARG A 119 38.68 4.95 2.42
C ARG A 119 38.21 6.40 2.43
#